data_AF-A0A920QC36-F1
#
_entry.id   AF-A0A920QC36-F1
#
_cell.length_a   1.000
_cell.length_b   1.000
_cell.length_c   1.000
_cell.angle_alpha   90.00
_cell.angle_beta   90.00
_cell.angle_gamma   90.00
#
_symmetry.space_group_name_H-M   'P 1'
#
loop_
_entity.id
_entity.type
_entity.pdbx_description
1 polymer ?
#
loop_
_entity_poly.entity_id
_entity_poly.type
_entity_poly.pdbx_seq_one_letter_code
_entity_poly.pdbx_strand_id
1 'polypeptide(L)' 'MPEGCLVALIRRKGETIVPRGLTELMEGDRLTFIGDAQGIEQLINKYS' A
#
# COMPACT_ATOMS: atom_id res chain seq x y z
N MET A 1 1.22 -0.34 -9.27
CA MET A 1 2.16 -0.74 -8.20
C MET A 1 3.47 -1.09 -8.85
N PRO A 2 4.62 -0.66 -8.30
CA PRO A 2 5.92 -1.14 -8.76
C PRO A 2 5.98 -2.67 -8.76
N GLU A 3 6.68 -3.23 -9.72
CA GLU A 3 6.97 -4.66 -9.72
C GLU A 3 7.75 -5.01 -8.44
N GLY A 4 7.43 -6.15 -7.82
CA GLY A 4 8.03 -6.52 -6.53
C GLY A 4 7.43 -5.84 -5.29
N CYS A 5 6.38 -5.01 -5.42
CA CYS A 5 5.69 -4.39 -4.27
C CYS A 5 4.22 -4.83 -4.15
N LEU A 6 3.80 -5.19 -2.93
CA LEU A 6 2.40 -5.48 -2.58
C LEU A 6 1.85 -4.53 -1.50
N VAL A 7 0.53 -4.28 -1.54
CA VAL A 7 -0.18 -3.70 -0.39
C VAL A 7 -0.53 -4.85 0.54
N ALA A 8 0.11 -4.91 1.71
CA ALA A 8 -0.12 -5.98 2.67
C ALA A 8 -1.34 -5.70 3.54
N LEU A 9 -1.51 -4.44 3.97
CA LEU A 9 -2.54 -4.05 4.93
C LEU A 9 -3.03 -2.63 4.66
N ILE A 10 -4.31 -2.41 4.92
CA ILE A 10 -4.95 -1.09 4.98
C ILE A 10 -5.41 -0.85 6.41
N ARG A 11 -5.03 0.28 7.00
CA ARG A 11 -5.59 0.76 8.25
C ARG A 11 -6.59 1.88 7.97
N ARG A 12 -7.85 1.64 8.31
CA ARG A 12 -8.97 2.57 8.07
C ARG A 12 -9.79 2.69 9.34
N LYS A 13 -9.94 3.91 9.86
CA LYS A 13 -10.76 4.19 11.06
C LYS A 13 -10.44 3.28 12.27
N GLY A 14 -9.17 2.94 12.45
CA GLY A 14 -8.72 2.06 13.54
C GLY A 14 -8.78 0.56 13.26
N GLU A 15 -9.41 0.15 12.15
CA GLU A 15 -9.48 -1.24 11.72
C GLU A 15 -8.32 -1.61 10.81
N THR A 16 -7.93 -2.88 10.82
CA THR A 16 -6.93 -3.43 9.89
C THR A 16 -7.63 -4.34 8.89
N ILE A 17 -7.49 -4.03 7.60
CA ILE A 17 -8.12 -4.69 6.48
C ILE A 17 -7.02 -5.33 5.62
N VAL A 18 -7.16 -6.62 5.33
CA VAL A 18 -6.32 -7.29 4.31
C VAL A 18 -6.95 -7.01 2.94
N PRO A 19 -6.27 -6.29 2.05
CA PRO A 19 -6.83 -5.96 0.75
C PRO A 19 -6.97 -7.20 -0.13
N ARG A 20 -8.03 -7.21 -0.92
CA ARG A 20 -8.27 -8.19 -2.00
C ARG A 20 -8.31 -7.43 -3.33
N GLY A 21 -8.42 -8.16 -4.45
CA GLY A 21 -8.36 -7.57 -5.79
C GLY A 21 -9.38 -6.44 -6.05
N LEU A 22 -10.50 -6.42 -5.34
CA LEU A 22 -11.55 -5.38 -5.46
C LEU A 22 -11.53 -4.37 -4.31
N THR A 23 -10.50 -4.37 -3.47
CA THR A 23 -10.43 -3.43 -2.35
C THR A 23 -10.05 -2.04 -2.87
N GLU A 24 -11.00 -1.11 -2.76
CA GLU A 24 -10.78 0.29 -3.10
C GLU A 24 -10.12 1.07 -1.95
N LEU A 25 -9.13 1.88 -2.32
CA LEU A 25 -8.45 2.80 -1.41
C LEU A 25 -9.31 4.04 -1.21
N MET A 26 -9.40 4.50 0.03
CA MET A 26 -10.20 5.67 0.40
C MET A 26 -9.32 6.73 1.08
N GLU A 27 -9.77 7.98 1.07
CA GLU A 27 -9.10 9.05 1.79
C GLU A 27 -8.98 8.73 3.29
N GLY A 28 -7.80 9.03 3.86
CA GLY A 28 -7.49 8.73 5.25
C GLY A 28 -6.98 7.31 5.50
N ASP A 29 -6.91 6.46 4.47
CA ASP A 29 -6.29 5.15 4.59
C ASP A 29 -4.79 5.25 4.86
N ARG A 30 -4.30 4.38 5.74
CA ARG A 30 -2.88 4.16 5.94
C ARG A 30 -2.50 2.80 5.38
N LEU A 31 -1.63 2.80 4.37
CA LEU A 31 -1.22 1.60 3.67
C LEU A 31 0.10 1.08 4.20
N THR A 32 0.22 -0.24 4.32
CA THR A 32 1.50 -0.91 4.56
C THR A 32 1.91 -1.62 3.28
N PHE A 33 3.07 -1.26 2.76
CA PHE A 33 3.66 -1.87 1.58
C PHE A 33 4.78 -2.82 1.99
N ILE A 34 4.89 -3.95 1.28
CA ILE A 34 6.01 -4.88 1.40
C ILE A 34 6.57 -5.07 -0.01
N GLY A 35 7.88 -4.91 -0.16
CA GLY A 35 8.61 -5.12 -1.40
C GLY A 35 10.10 -4.98 -1.20
N ASP A 36 10.87 -5.21 -2.26
CA ASP A 36 12.30 -4.94 -2.26
C ASP A 36 12.61 -3.44 -2.21
N ALA A 37 13.88 -3.11 -1.94
CA ALA A 37 14.32 -1.73 -1.80
C ALA A 37 14.03 -0.88 -3.06
N GLN A 38 14.20 -1.47 -4.25
CA GLN A 38 13.99 -0.78 -5.52
C GLN A 38 12.50 -0.43 -5.71
N GLY A 39 11.61 -1.38 -5.45
CA GLY A 39 10.17 -1.16 -5.54
C GLY A 39 9.67 -0.13 -4.53
N ILE A 40 10.20 -0.15 -3.30
CA ILE A 40 9.85 0.83 -2.26
C ILE A 40 10.34 2.23 -2.65
N GLU A 41 11.56 2.36 -3.16
CA GLU A 41 12.11 3.64 -3.62
C GLU A 41 11.26 4.25 -4.76
N GLN A 42 10.84 3.44 -5.74
CA GLN A 42 9.94 3.88 -6.80
C GLN A 42 8.60 4.38 -6.25
N LEU A 43 8.08 3.73 -5.21
CA LEU A 43 6.81 4.11 -4.58
C LEU A 43 6.94 5.46 -3.85
N ILE A 44 8.02 5.66 -3.10
CA ILE A 44 8.31 6.93 -2.42
C ILE A 44 8.44 8.07 -3.43
N ASN A 45 9.21 7.88 -4.50
CA ASN A 45 9.44 8.93 -5.51
C ASN A 45 8.17 9.33 -6.26
N LYS A 46 7.19 8.42 -6.38
CA LYS A 46 5.93 8.68 -7.10
C LYS A 46 4.90 9.45 -6.28
N TYR A 47 4.98 9.36 -4.95
CA TYR A 47 3.97 9.90 -4.04
C TYR A 47 4.55 10.87 -2.99
N SER A 48 5.82 11.29 -3.16
CA SER A 48 6.44 12.39 -2.42
C SER A 48 6.21 13.74 -3.09
#